data_AF-A0A5E4AI83-F1
#
_entry.id   AF-A0A5E4AI83-F1
#
_cell.length_a   1.000
_cell.length_b   1.000
_cell.length_c   1.000
_cell.angle_alpha   90.00
_cell.angle_beta   90.00
_cell.angle_gamma   90.00
#
_symmetry.space_group_name_H-M   'P 1'
#
loop_
_entity.id
_entity.type
_entity.pdbx_description
1 polymer ?
#
loop_
_entity_poly.entity_id
_entity_poly.type
_entity_poly.pdbx_seq_one_letter_code
_entity_poly.pdbx_strand_id
1 'polypeptide(L)'
;MGDAADPREMRKTFIVPAIKPFDHYDFSRAKIACNLAWLVAKAFGTENVPEELREPFYTDQYDQEHIKPPVVNLLLSAELYCRAGSLILKSDAAKPLLGHDAVIQALAQKGLYVTDQEKLVTERDLHKKPIQMSAHLAMIDTLMMAYTVEMVSIEKVIACAQQYSAFFQATDLPYDIEDAVMYWINKVNEHLKDIMEQEQKLKEHHTVETPGGQKARYRKEQTLLKQLPCIPLVENLLKDGTDGCALAALIHFYCPGVVRLEDICLKETMSLADSLYNLQLIQEFCQEYLNQCCHFTLEDMLYAASSIKVS
;
A
#
# COMPACT_ATOMS: atom_id res chain seq x y z
N MET A 1 6.86 -33.20 37.33
CA MET A 1 7.96 -32.33 36.84
C MET A 1 8.08 -32.59 35.35
N GLY A 2 7.94 -31.65 34.43
CA GLY A 2 7.63 -30.23 34.55
C GLY A 2 6.66 -29.85 33.43
N ASP A 3 5.79 -28.92 33.78
CA ASP A 3 4.82 -28.26 32.91
C ASP A 3 5.63 -27.41 31.90
N ALA A 4 5.54 -27.73 30.61
CA ALA A 4 6.12 -26.91 29.57
C ALA A 4 5.15 -25.76 29.31
N ALA A 5 5.45 -24.59 29.88
CA ALA A 5 4.72 -23.37 29.63
C ALA A 5 4.83 -23.02 28.13
N ASP A 6 3.70 -23.13 27.45
CA ASP A 6 3.44 -22.52 26.15
C ASP A 6 3.76 -21.03 26.24
N PRO A 7 4.65 -20.46 25.40
CA PRO A 7 4.90 -19.04 25.41
C PRO A 7 3.63 -18.35 24.91
N ARG A 8 2.77 -17.94 25.84
CA ARG A 8 1.71 -16.98 25.56
C ARG A 8 2.39 -15.78 24.92
N GLU A 9 2.24 -15.64 23.61
CA GLU A 9 2.52 -14.40 22.91
C GLU A 9 1.80 -13.31 23.69
N MET A 10 2.59 -12.45 24.33
CA MET A 10 2.05 -11.28 24.98
C MET A 10 1.34 -10.49 23.89
N ARG A 11 0.00 -10.51 23.87
CA ARG A 11 -0.80 -9.64 23.01
C ARG A 11 -0.26 -8.23 23.20
N LYS A 12 0.45 -7.71 22.19
CA LYS A 12 0.92 -6.33 22.17
C LYS A 12 -0.31 -5.47 22.43
N THR A 13 -0.28 -4.67 23.48
CA THR A 13 -1.40 -3.78 23.78
C THR A 13 -1.40 -2.70 22.71
N PHE A 14 -2.38 -2.72 21.83
CA PHE A 14 -2.50 -1.69 20.80
C PHE A 14 -2.87 -0.36 21.45
N ILE A 15 -2.05 0.66 21.19
CA ILE A 15 -2.32 2.03 21.58
C ILE A 15 -2.75 2.75 20.32
N VAL A 16 -3.99 3.24 20.30
CA VAL A 16 -4.51 3.99 19.15
C VAL A 16 -3.62 5.21 18.91
N PRO A 17 -2.97 5.34 17.75
CA PRO A 17 -2.10 6.46 17.47
C PRO A 17 -2.91 7.78 17.40
N ALA A 18 -2.27 8.88 17.79
CA ALA A 18 -2.86 10.20 17.63
C ALA A 18 -2.79 10.60 16.15
N ILE A 19 -3.93 10.97 15.57
CA ILE A 19 -4.08 11.32 14.16
C ILE A 19 -4.40 12.80 14.04
N LYS A 20 -3.78 13.51 13.09
CA LYS A 20 -4.18 14.90 12.78
C LYS A 20 -5.60 14.91 12.21
N PRO A 21 -6.52 15.75 12.69
CA PRO A 21 -7.86 15.86 12.09
C PRO A 21 -7.80 16.22 10.61
N PHE A 22 -8.75 15.72 9.82
CA PHE A 22 -8.82 15.90 8.37
C PHE A 22 -8.63 17.37 7.93
N ASP A 23 -9.34 18.30 8.60
CA ASP A 23 -9.30 19.74 8.26
C ASP A 23 -7.93 20.39 8.51
N HIS A 24 -7.07 19.75 9.30
CA HIS A 24 -5.71 20.20 9.60
C HIS A 24 -4.63 19.36 8.89
N TYR A 25 -5.05 18.40 8.05
CA TYR A 25 -4.11 17.56 7.31
C TYR A 25 -3.65 18.26 6.03
N ASP A 26 -2.32 18.43 5.90
CA ASP A 26 -1.75 19.04 4.71
C ASP A 26 -1.53 17.99 3.62
N PHE A 27 -2.53 17.82 2.76
CA PHE A 27 -2.50 16.91 1.61
C PHE A 27 -1.40 17.24 0.59
N SER A 28 -1.00 18.51 0.48
CA SER A 28 0.07 18.89 -0.45
C SER A 28 1.42 18.46 0.09
N ARG A 29 1.67 18.70 1.38
CA ARG A 29 2.88 18.23 2.07
C ARG A 29 2.96 16.71 2.02
N ALA A 30 1.86 16.03 2.33
CA ALA A 30 1.74 14.57 2.27
C ALA A 30 2.16 14.00 0.91
N LYS A 31 1.60 14.54 -0.18
CA LYS A 31 1.94 14.15 -1.55
C LYS A 31 3.43 14.36 -1.87
N ILE A 32 4.02 15.47 -1.42
CA ILE A 32 5.46 15.71 -1.60
C ILE A 32 6.27 14.69 -0.80
N ALA A 33 5.90 14.45 0.46
CA ALA A 33 6.61 13.53 1.34
C ALA A 33 6.67 12.11 0.78
N CYS A 34 5.53 11.52 0.42
CA CYS A 34 5.47 10.14 -0.09
C CYS A 34 6.16 10.00 -1.45
N ASN A 35 6.00 10.97 -2.36
CA ASN A 35 6.67 10.96 -3.66
C ASN A 35 8.20 11.05 -3.53
N LEU A 36 8.70 11.90 -2.64
CA LEU A 36 10.14 12.00 -2.40
C LEU A 36 10.68 10.74 -1.72
N ALA A 37 9.98 10.20 -0.73
CA ALA A 37 10.35 8.96 -0.07
C ALA A 37 10.45 7.79 -1.07
N TRP A 38 9.44 7.63 -1.93
CA TRP A 38 9.45 6.63 -2.99
C TRP A 38 10.61 6.83 -3.98
N LEU A 39 10.81 8.06 -4.47
CA LEU A 39 11.85 8.36 -5.44
C LEU A 39 13.24 8.08 -4.88
N VAL A 40 13.50 8.48 -3.63
CA VAL A 40 14.76 8.23 -2.94
C VAL A 40 14.96 6.73 -2.70
N ALA A 41 13.93 6.01 -2.26
CA ALA A 41 13.99 4.57 -2.09
C ALA A 41 14.30 3.84 -3.41
N LYS A 42 13.72 4.28 -4.54
CA LYS A 42 14.08 3.74 -5.87
C LYS A 42 15.48 4.14 -6.29
N ALA A 43 15.92 5.37 -6.04
CA ALA A 43 17.22 5.83 -6.50
C ALA A 43 18.42 5.18 -5.78
N PHE A 44 18.26 4.83 -4.49
CA PHE A 44 19.35 4.26 -3.67
C PHE A 44 19.12 2.79 -3.29
N GLY A 45 17.88 2.32 -3.32
CA GLY A 45 17.46 1.09 -2.63
C GLY A 45 17.16 1.39 -1.16
N THR A 46 16.08 0.82 -0.63
CA THR A 46 15.53 1.11 0.71
C THR A 46 16.59 1.09 1.82
N GLU A 47 17.48 0.09 1.82
CA GLU A 47 18.49 -0.10 2.87
C GLU A 47 19.71 0.84 2.73
N ASN A 48 19.88 1.49 1.58
CA ASN A 48 21.06 2.31 1.27
C ASN A 48 20.75 3.81 1.19
N VAL A 49 19.57 4.24 1.62
CA VAL A 49 19.20 5.66 1.62
C VAL A 49 20.11 6.44 2.59
N PRO A 50 20.82 7.49 2.11
CA PRO A 50 21.62 8.36 2.96
C PRO A 50 20.78 9.01 4.07
N GLU A 51 21.33 9.13 5.28
CA GLU A 51 20.62 9.64 6.45
C GLU A 51 20.04 11.05 6.23
N GLU A 52 20.77 11.91 5.51
CA GLU A 52 20.33 13.27 5.19
C GLU A 52 19.08 13.33 4.29
N LEU A 53 18.79 12.25 3.56
CA LEU A 53 17.67 12.13 2.61
C LEU A 53 16.47 11.36 3.17
N ARG A 54 16.60 10.69 4.33
CA ARG A 54 15.49 9.92 4.94
C ARG A 54 14.32 10.82 5.31
N GLU A 55 14.62 11.94 5.97
CA GLU A 55 13.66 13.00 6.27
C GLU A 55 13.82 14.12 5.25
N PRO A 56 12.90 14.31 4.28
CA PRO A 56 13.10 15.28 3.21
C PRO A 56 12.88 16.74 3.64
N PHE A 57 12.30 16.97 4.82
CA PHE A 57 11.97 18.29 5.32
C PHE A 57 12.81 18.70 6.55
N TYR A 58 12.94 19.99 6.76
CA TYR A 58 13.44 20.59 8.00
C TYR A 58 12.58 21.79 8.38
N THR A 59 12.52 22.10 9.67
CA THR A 59 11.85 23.29 10.18
C THR A 59 12.89 24.36 10.48
N ASP A 60 12.66 25.59 10.02
CA ASP A 60 13.52 26.72 10.30
C ASP A 60 13.21 27.37 11.67
N GLN A 61 13.92 28.45 11.99
CA GLN A 61 13.74 29.19 13.24
C GLN A 61 12.39 29.94 13.36
N TYR A 62 11.59 29.97 12.30
CA TYR A 62 10.28 30.61 12.23
C TYR A 62 9.13 29.59 12.16
N ASP A 63 9.40 28.33 12.53
CA ASP A 63 8.47 27.21 12.44
C ASP A 63 7.95 26.95 11.02
N GLN A 64 8.69 27.39 9.98
CA GLN A 64 8.35 27.08 8.60
C GLN A 64 9.07 25.81 8.15
N GLU A 65 8.31 24.91 7.53
CA GLU A 65 8.84 23.68 6.97
C GLU A 65 9.35 23.89 5.54
N HIS A 66 10.54 23.40 5.25
CA HIS A 66 11.21 23.52 3.96
C HIS A 66 11.79 22.18 3.54
N ILE A 67 11.93 21.96 2.23
CA ILE A 67 12.63 20.79 1.70
C ILE A 67 14.14 21.00 1.91
N LYS A 68 14.81 19.97 2.43
CA LYS A 68 16.25 20.01 2.70
C LYS A 68 17.05 20.32 1.42
N PRO A 69 18.08 21.20 1.49
CA PRO A 69 18.89 21.55 0.33
C PRO A 69 19.52 20.35 -0.43
N PRO A 70 20.01 19.28 0.22
CA PRO A 70 20.48 18.07 -0.49
C PRO A 70 19.42 17.45 -1.40
N VAL A 71 18.16 17.36 -0.95
CA VAL A 71 17.05 16.83 -1.75
C VAL A 71 16.79 17.73 -2.95
N VAL A 72 16.70 19.05 -2.75
CA VAL A 72 16.51 20.03 -3.82
C VAL A 72 17.63 19.95 -4.86
N ASN A 73 18.89 19.86 -4.43
CA ASN A 73 20.03 19.77 -5.34
C ASN A 73 20.00 18.50 -6.20
N LEU A 74 19.57 17.37 -5.63
CA LEU A 74 19.44 16.11 -6.35
C LEU A 74 18.27 16.11 -7.36
N LEU A 75 17.16 16.80 -7.03
CA LEU A 75 16.06 17.01 -7.97
C LEU A 75 16.48 17.91 -9.15
N LEU A 76 17.20 19.00 -8.86
CA LEU A 76 17.67 19.97 -9.85
C LEU A 76 18.81 19.45 -10.74
N SER A 77 19.56 18.43 -10.29
CA SER A 77 20.64 17.79 -11.08
C SER A 77 20.18 16.56 -11.86
N ALA A 78 18.91 16.18 -11.73
CA ALA A 78 18.30 14.97 -12.27
C ALA A 78 18.80 13.64 -11.67
N GLU A 79 19.72 13.66 -10.70
CA GLU A 79 20.40 12.45 -10.25
C GLU A 79 19.43 11.38 -9.72
N LEU A 80 18.42 11.78 -8.94
CA LEU A 80 17.38 10.87 -8.45
C LEU A 80 16.59 10.24 -9.60
N TYR A 81 16.20 11.05 -10.59
CA TYR A 81 15.44 10.60 -11.75
C TYR A 81 16.24 9.66 -12.63
N CYS A 82 17.51 9.95 -12.88
CA CYS A 82 18.38 9.09 -13.67
C CYS A 82 18.57 7.74 -12.99
N ARG A 83 18.77 7.71 -11.67
CA ARG A 83 18.94 6.46 -10.91
C ARG A 83 17.66 5.63 -10.90
N ALA A 84 16.53 6.21 -10.50
CA ALA A 84 15.24 5.53 -10.49
C ALA A 84 14.84 5.10 -11.91
N GLY A 85 14.97 5.98 -12.89
CA GLY A 85 14.71 5.70 -14.30
C GLY A 85 15.59 4.58 -14.85
N SER A 86 16.86 4.46 -14.44
CA SER A 86 17.73 3.36 -14.90
C SER A 86 17.24 1.98 -14.43
N LEU A 87 16.54 1.93 -13.29
CA LEU A 87 15.96 0.69 -12.78
C LEU A 87 14.64 0.33 -13.48
N ILE A 88 13.82 1.34 -13.79
CA ILE A 88 12.41 1.20 -14.26
C ILE A 88 12.32 1.19 -15.80
N LEU A 89 13.12 2.02 -16.45
CA LEU A 89 13.02 2.27 -17.89
C LEU A 89 14.01 1.43 -18.68
N LYS A 90 14.32 0.22 -18.19
CA LYS A 90 15.25 -0.73 -18.80
C LYS A 90 15.13 -0.67 -20.32
N SER A 91 16.18 -0.15 -20.95
CA SER A 91 16.28 -0.05 -22.40
C SER A 91 17.34 -1.04 -22.85
N ASP A 92 17.11 -1.71 -23.98
CA ASP A 92 18.16 -2.46 -24.68
C ASP A 92 19.31 -1.54 -25.15
N ALA A 93 19.14 -0.22 -25.07
CA ALA A 93 20.18 0.74 -25.37
C ALA A 93 21.26 0.78 -24.27
N ALA A 94 22.52 0.58 -24.66
CA ALA A 94 23.69 0.61 -23.80
C ALA A 94 24.03 2.00 -23.19
N LYS A 95 23.20 3.03 -23.37
CA LYS A 95 23.49 4.40 -22.92
C LYS A 95 22.82 4.67 -21.56
N PRO A 96 23.59 5.17 -20.56
CA PRO A 96 23.00 5.58 -19.29
C PRO A 96 22.09 6.80 -19.47
N LEU A 97 21.06 6.90 -18.62
CA LEU A 97 20.23 8.11 -18.53
C LEU A 97 21.06 9.22 -17.89
N LEU A 98 21.18 10.35 -18.57
CA LEU A 98 21.93 11.52 -18.13
C LEU A 98 21.08 12.78 -18.30
N GLY A 99 20.74 13.44 -17.18
CA GLY A 99 19.90 14.64 -17.17
C GLY A 99 18.40 14.33 -17.26
N HIS A 100 17.57 15.37 -17.07
CA HIS A 100 16.11 15.23 -17.09
C HIS A 100 15.58 14.84 -18.47
N ASP A 101 16.13 15.43 -19.53
CA ASP A 101 15.70 15.19 -20.91
C ASP A 101 15.82 13.71 -21.31
N ALA A 102 16.89 13.03 -20.89
CA ALA A 102 17.06 11.61 -21.16
C ALA A 102 15.96 10.77 -20.51
N VAL A 103 15.55 11.11 -19.29
CA VAL A 103 14.49 10.40 -18.57
C VAL A 103 13.12 10.72 -19.20
N ILE A 104 12.84 11.99 -19.54
CA ILE A 104 11.62 12.40 -20.24
C ILE A 104 11.48 11.66 -21.58
N GLN A 105 12.56 11.58 -22.36
CA GLN A 105 12.57 10.88 -23.64
C GLN A 105 12.34 9.37 -23.47
N ALA A 106 12.97 8.75 -22.46
CA ALA A 106 12.77 7.33 -22.17
C ALA A 106 11.33 7.01 -21.73
N LEU A 107 10.69 7.89 -20.96
CA LEU A 107 9.26 7.79 -20.63
C LEU A 107 8.39 7.92 -21.88
N ALA A 108 8.67 8.91 -22.73
CA ALA A 108 7.94 9.13 -23.97
C ALA A 108 8.04 7.94 -24.95
N GLN A 109 9.19 7.25 -24.99
CA GLN A 109 9.36 6.01 -25.76
C GLN A 109 8.46 4.87 -25.28
N LYS A 110 8.08 4.86 -23.99
CA LYS A 110 7.07 3.97 -23.42
C LYS A 110 5.64 4.51 -23.55
N GLY A 111 5.43 5.62 -24.26
CA GLY A 111 4.12 6.26 -24.42
C GLY A 111 3.66 7.06 -23.20
N LEU A 112 4.55 7.30 -22.22
CA LEU A 112 4.25 8.03 -20.99
C LEU A 112 4.78 9.46 -21.10
N TYR A 113 3.87 10.43 -21.19
CA TYR A 113 4.22 11.85 -21.30
C TYR A 113 4.12 12.54 -19.95
N VAL A 114 5.20 13.21 -19.55
CA VAL A 114 5.24 13.96 -18.29
C VAL A 114 4.44 15.25 -18.45
N THR A 115 3.35 15.40 -17.71
CA THR A 115 2.46 16.55 -17.79
C THR A 115 2.15 17.16 -16.43
N ASP A 116 2.18 18.49 -16.35
CA ASP A 116 1.75 19.28 -15.18
C ASP A 116 0.60 20.20 -15.64
N GLN A 117 -0.61 19.99 -15.08
CA GLN A 117 -1.83 20.69 -15.51
C GLN A 117 -2.03 20.65 -17.03
N GLU A 118 -1.98 19.45 -17.61
CA GLU A 118 -2.13 19.16 -19.06
C GLU A 118 -1.03 19.75 -19.96
N LYS A 119 -0.01 20.41 -19.40
CA LYS A 119 1.14 20.93 -20.16
C LYS A 119 2.32 19.99 -20.04
N LEU A 120 3.00 19.74 -21.16
CA LEU A 120 4.24 18.95 -21.16
C LEU A 120 5.30 19.62 -20.28
N VAL A 121 5.86 18.85 -19.35
CA VAL A 121 6.98 19.28 -18.52
C VAL A 121 8.25 19.25 -19.37
N THR A 122 9.01 20.34 -19.33
CA THR A 122 10.29 20.46 -20.04
C THR A 122 11.46 20.44 -19.08
N GLU A 123 12.67 20.17 -19.58
CA GLU A 123 13.90 20.31 -18.78
C GLU A 123 14.03 21.70 -18.15
N ARG A 124 13.56 22.76 -18.84
CA ARG A 124 13.58 24.13 -18.30
C ARG A 124 12.76 24.25 -17.03
N ASP A 125 11.62 23.57 -16.93
CA ASP A 125 10.77 23.62 -15.74
C ASP A 125 11.44 22.95 -14.54
N LEU A 126 12.15 21.84 -14.79
CA LEU A 126 12.89 21.06 -13.78
C LEU A 126 14.21 21.70 -13.33
N HIS A 127 14.68 22.73 -14.03
CA HIS A 127 15.86 23.52 -13.67
C HIS A 127 15.53 24.85 -12.96
N LYS A 128 14.25 25.19 -12.75
CA LYS A 128 13.85 26.46 -12.15
C LYS A 128 14.40 26.63 -10.73
N LYS A 129 14.77 27.87 -10.42
CA LYS A 129 15.19 28.32 -9.08
C LYS A 129 14.40 29.60 -8.75
N PRO A 130 13.49 29.59 -7.74
CA PRO A 130 13.15 28.49 -6.84
C PRO A 130 12.55 27.26 -7.56
N ILE A 131 12.63 26.10 -6.93
CA ILE A 131 12.20 24.81 -7.50
C ILE A 131 10.70 24.81 -7.82
N GLN A 132 10.33 24.38 -9.03
CA GLN A 132 8.92 24.20 -9.41
C GLN A 132 8.46 22.80 -9.01
N MET A 133 8.01 22.64 -7.77
CA MET A 133 7.66 21.32 -7.22
C MET A 133 6.59 20.57 -8.03
N SER A 134 5.60 21.26 -8.61
CA SER A 134 4.56 20.62 -9.43
C SER A 134 5.14 19.84 -10.63
N ALA A 135 6.14 20.40 -11.31
CA ALA A 135 6.83 19.74 -12.42
C ALA A 135 7.63 18.51 -11.94
N HIS A 136 8.27 18.61 -10.77
CA HIS A 136 8.98 17.49 -10.16
C HIS A 136 8.03 16.38 -9.71
N LEU A 137 6.86 16.70 -9.15
CA LEU A 137 5.84 15.72 -8.79
C LEU A 137 5.29 15.01 -10.03
N ALA A 138 4.99 15.75 -11.11
CA ALA A 138 4.56 15.15 -12.37
C ALA A 138 5.59 14.15 -12.93
N MET A 139 6.88 14.49 -12.83
CA MET A 139 7.97 13.59 -13.22
C MET A 139 8.00 12.30 -12.38
N ILE A 140 7.83 12.43 -11.06
CA ILE A 140 7.79 11.28 -10.13
C ILE A 140 6.56 10.41 -10.40
N ASP A 141 5.38 11.01 -10.51
CA ASP A 141 4.13 10.30 -10.78
C ASP A 141 4.20 9.52 -12.11
N THR A 142 4.85 10.11 -13.14
CA THR A 142 5.04 9.42 -14.43
C THR A 142 6.04 8.26 -14.32
N LEU A 143 7.09 8.39 -13.51
CA LEU A 143 8.02 7.28 -13.21
C LEU A 143 7.33 6.16 -12.40
N MET A 144 6.49 6.52 -11.42
CA MET A 144 5.67 5.58 -10.66
C MET A 144 4.73 4.81 -11.59
N MET A 145 4.05 5.50 -12.50
CA MET A 145 3.20 4.87 -13.50
C MET A 145 3.99 3.91 -14.41
N ALA A 146 5.18 4.30 -14.86
CA ALA A 146 6.06 3.41 -15.63
C ALA A 146 6.46 2.15 -14.84
N TYR A 147 6.72 2.31 -13.54
CA TYR A 147 7.05 1.20 -12.65
C TYR A 147 5.86 0.27 -12.42
N THR A 148 4.66 0.82 -12.22
CA THR A 148 3.43 0.05 -12.05
C THR A 148 3.15 -0.83 -13.27
N VAL A 149 3.30 -0.28 -14.48
CA VAL A 149 3.14 -1.04 -15.74
C VAL A 149 4.20 -2.14 -15.89
N GLU A 150 5.43 -1.95 -15.39
CA GLU A 150 6.47 -3.00 -15.41
C GLU A 150 6.17 -4.11 -14.38
N MET A 151 5.59 -3.76 -13.23
CA MET A 151 5.38 -4.69 -12.11
C MET A 151 4.07 -5.49 -12.23
N VAL A 152 3.02 -4.91 -12.80
CA VAL A 152 1.69 -5.54 -12.86
C VAL A 152 1.32 -5.85 -14.31
N SER A 153 1.01 -7.12 -14.59
CA SER A 153 0.45 -7.57 -15.88
C SER A 153 -0.96 -8.09 -15.65
N ILE A 154 -1.90 -7.56 -16.44
CA ILE A 154 -3.31 -7.95 -16.40
C ILE A 154 -3.45 -9.47 -16.64
N GLU A 155 -2.71 -10.02 -17.61
CA GLU A 155 -2.77 -11.45 -17.91
C GLU A 155 -2.29 -12.32 -16.76
N LYS A 156 -1.18 -11.92 -16.09
CA LYS A 156 -0.66 -12.65 -14.93
C LYS A 156 -1.61 -12.58 -13.75
N VAL A 157 -2.23 -11.42 -13.52
CA VAL A 157 -3.23 -11.22 -12.47
C VAL A 157 -4.42 -12.15 -12.69
N ILE A 158 -4.98 -12.17 -13.91
CA ILE A 158 -6.09 -13.05 -14.26
C ILE A 158 -5.70 -14.52 -14.06
N ALA A 159 -4.52 -14.92 -14.57
CA ALA A 159 -4.04 -16.30 -14.45
C ALA A 159 -3.85 -16.72 -12.98
N CYS A 160 -3.45 -15.81 -12.10
CA CYS A 160 -3.36 -16.06 -10.66
C CYS A 160 -4.74 -16.19 -10.01
N ALA A 161 -5.64 -15.23 -10.26
CA ALA A 161 -6.97 -15.20 -9.66
C ALA A 161 -7.86 -16.39 -10.11
N GLN A 162 -7.68 -16.88 -11.34
CA GLN A 162 -8.37 -18.06 -11.86
C GLN A 162 -8.05 -19.35 -11.10
N GLN A 163 -6.94 -19.42 -10.37
CA GLN A 163 -6.61 -20.62 -9.57
C GLN A 163 -7.58 -20.85 -8.41
N TYR A 164 -8.28 -19.80 -7.99
CA TYR A 164 -9.15 -19.79 -6.81
C TYR A 164 -10.64 -19.76 -7.18
N SER A 165 -10.98 -19.63 -8.46
CA SER A 165 -12.37 -19.52 -8.92
C SER A 165 -12.75 -20.65 -9.87
N ALA A 166 -13.82 -21.38 -9.52
CA ALA A 166 -14.34 -22.47 -10.34
C ALA A 166 -15.15 -21.99 -11.57
N PHE A 167 -15.52 -20.70 -11.63
CA PHE A 167 -16.38 -20.14 -12.68
C PHE A 167 -15.77 -18.87 -13.26
N PHE A 168 -15.44 -18.90 -14.54
CA PHE A 168 -14.87 -17.76 -15.26
C PHE A 168 -15.91 -17.16 -16.21
N GLN A 169 -16.29 -15.90 -16.00
CA GLN A 169 -17.13 -15.15 -16.93
C GLN A 169 -16.25 -14.19 -17.74
N ALA A 170 -16.33 -14.27 -19.07
CA ALA A 170 -15.56 -13.41 -19.97
C ALA A 170 -15.96 -11.91 -19.90
N THR A 171 -17.08 -11.60 -19.26
CA THR A 171 -17.56 -10.22 -19.02
C THR A 171 -16.92 -9.53 -17.83
N ASP A 172 -16.17 -10.26 -16.99
CA ASP A 172 -15.56 -9.74 -15.75
C ASP A 172 -14.05 -9.51 -15.88
N LEU A 173 -13.52 -9.41 -17.11
CA LEU A 173 -12.10 -9.16 -17.31
C LEU A 173 -11.77 -7.69 -17.01
N PRO A 174 -10.71 -7.43 -16.21
CA PRO A 174 -10.26 -6.08 -15.93
C PRO A 174 -9.79 -5.37 -17.20
N TYR A 175 -10.16 -4.10 -17.34
CA TYR A 175 -9.83 -3.29 -18.52
C TYR A 175 -8.46 -2.61 -18.39
N ASP A 176 -8.11 -2.20 -17.18
CA ASP A 176 -6.83 -1.57 -16.86
C ASP A 176 -6.16 -2.20 -15.62
N ILE A 177 -5.04 -1.62 -15.19
CA ILE A 177 -4.26 -2.13 -14.05
C ILE A 177 -5.01 -1.93 -12.73
N GLU A 178 -5.73 -0.81 -12.57
CA GLU A 178 -6.50 -0.54 -11.35
C GLU A 178 -7.61 -1.57 -11.18
N ASP A 179 -8.36 -1.84 -12.25
CA ASP A 179 -9.37 -2.90 -12.31
C ASP A 179 -8.76 -4.28 -12.04
N ALA A 180 -7.57 -4.56 -12.58
CA ALA A 180 -6.91 -5.86 -12.39
C ALA A 180 -6.53 -6.08 -10.92
N VAL A 181 -5.98 -5.06 -10.26
CA VAL A 181 -5.64 -5.12 -8.83
C VAL A 181 -6.92 -5.29 -7.99
N MET A 182 -7.99 -4.54 -8.26
CA MET A 182 -9.28 -4.73 -7.56
C MET A 182 -9.83 -6.13 -7.75
N TYR A 183 -9.85 -6.62 -8.99
CA TYR A 183 -10.31 -7.96 -9.33
C TYR A 183 -9.55 -9.03 -8.55
N TRP A 184 -8.22 -8.91 -8.48
CA TRP A 184 -7.37 -9.82 -7.72
C TRP A 184 -7.69 -9.81 -6.23
N ILE A 185 -7.75 -8.62 -5.61
CA ILE A 185 -8.06 -8.47 -4.18
C ILE A 185 -9.40 -9.14 -3.87
N ASN A 186 -10.43 -8.83 -4.65
CA ASN A 186 -11.77 -9.36 -4.44
C ASN A 186 -11.83 -10.88 -4.62
N LYS A 187 -11.17 -11.43 -5.65
CA LYS A 187 -11.18 -12.88 -5.90
C LYS A 187 -10.45 -13.67 -4.82
N VAL A 188 -9.32 -13.18 -4.35
CA VAL A 188 -8.59 -13.82 -3.25
C VAL A 188 -9.39 -13.73 -1.95
N ASN A 189 -9.98 -12.57 -1.65
CA ASN A 189 -10.78 -12.40 -0.44
C ASN A 189 -12.09 -13.19 -0.48
N GLU A 190 -12.72 -13.35 -1.64
CA GLU A 190 -13.87 -14.25 -1.85
C GLU A 190 -13.48 -15.70 -1.55
N HIS A 191 -12.34 -16.15 -2.08
CA HIS A 191 -11.84 -17.49 -1.79
C HIS A 191 -11.49 -17.70 -0.31
N LEU A 192 -10.89 -16.70 0.35
CA LEU A 192 -10.62 -16.74 1.79
C LEU A 192 -11.93 -16.88 2.60
N LYS A 193 -13.00 -16.18 2.23
CA LYS A 193 -14.32 -16.35 2.86
C LYS A 193 -14.82 -17.79 2.71
N ASP A 194 -14.70 -18.38 1.53
CA ASP A 194 -15.10 -19.77 1.30
C ASP A 194 -14.34 -20.76 2.20
N ILE A 195 -13.02 -20.57 2.36
CA ILE A 195 -12.18 -21.37 3.27
C ILE A 195 -12.70 -21.25 4.70
N MET A 196 -12.96 -20.02 5.16
CA MET A 196 -13.44 -19.75 6.51
C MET A 196 -14.82 -20.36 6.78
N GLU A 197 -15.74 -20.29 5.82
CA GLU A 197 -17.05 -20.94 5.93
C GLU A 197 -16.94 -22.46 6.02
N GLN A 198 -16.04 -23.08 5.23
CA GLN A 198 -15.82 -24.52 5.27
C GLN A 198 -15.23 -24.95 6.62
N GLU A 199 -14.26 -24.22 7.15
CA GLU A 199 -13.71 -24.47 8.48
C GLU A 199 -14.75 -24.33 9.59
N GLN A 200 -15.63 -23.33 9.50
CA GLN A 200 -16.70 -23.14 10.47
C GLN A 200 -17.70 -24.30 10.43
N LYS A 201 -18.11 -24.74 9.23
CA LYS A 201 -18.98 -25.92 9.05
C LYS A 201 -18.34 -27.17 9.68
N LEU A 202 -17.05 -27.40 9.48
CA LEU A 202 -16.32 -28.53 10.09
C LEU A 202 -16.30 -28.46 11.62
N LYS A 203 -16.00 -27.28 12.20
CA LYS A 203 -16.01 -27.04 13.66
C LYS A 203 -17.40 -27.27 14.27
N GLU A 204 -18.45 -26.85 13.58
CA GLU A 204 -19.83 -27.07 14.01
C GLU A 204 -20.21 -28.55 14.03
N HIS A 205 -19.84 -29.33 13.01
CA HIS A 205 -20.09 -30.78 12.97
C HIS A 205 -19.39 -31.52 14.13
N HIS A 206 -18.15 -31.14 14.48
CA HIS A 206 -17.42 -31.76 15.60
C HIS A 206 -17.99 -31.43 16.99
N THR A 207 -18.60 -30.25 17.18
CA THR A 207 -19.18 -29.86 18.48
C THR A 207 -20.52 -30.52 18.83
N VAL A 208 -21.22 -31.09 17.84
CA VAL A 208 -22.51 -31.77 18.07
C VAL A 208 -22.33 -33.18 18.65
N GLU A 209 -21.15 -33.79 18.48
CA GLU A 209 -20.88 -35.19 18.88
C GLU A 209 -20.40 -35.37 20.33
N THR A 210 -20.22 -34.31 21.13
CA THR A 210 -19.79 -34.45 22.55
C THR A 210 -21.01 -34.47 23.51
N PRO A 211 -21.38 -35.62 24.11
CA PRO A 211 -22.51 -35.71 25.03
C PRO A 211 -22.03 -35.46 26.46
N GLY A 212 -22.12 -34.22 26.94
CA GLY A 212 -21.82 -33.88 28.33
C GLY A 212 -22.20 -32.44 28.66
N GLY A 213 -23.13 -32.25 29.59
CA GLY A 213 -23.84 -30.99 29.79
C GLY A 213 -23.05 -29.84 30.43
N GLN A 214 -23.33 -28.62 29.95
CA GLN A 214 -23.48 -27.35 30.69
C GLN A 214 -23.72 -26.20 29.69
N LYS A 215 -24.93 -26.14 29.09
CA LYS A 215 -25.19 -25.34 27.87
C LYS A 215 -25.70 -23.89 28.06
N ALA A 216 -25.80 -23.36 29.28
CA ALA A 216 -26.50 -22.08 29.49
C ALA A 216 -25.59 -20.83 29.56
N ARG A 217 -24.41 -20.91 30.20
CA ARG A 217 -23.50 -19.74 30.34
C ARG A 217 -22.50 -19.57 29.18
N TYR A 218 -22.06 -20.66 28.55
CA TYR A 218 -21.19 -20.62 27.36
C TYR A 218 -21.88 -20.14 26.08
N ARG A 219 -23.22 -20.18 26.05
CA ARG A 219 -24.01 -19.95 24.83
C ARG A 219 -23.99 -18.50 24.36
N LYS A 220 -23.88 -17.54 25.28
CA LYS A 220 -23.94 -16.09 25.01
C LYS A 220 -22.60 -15.51 24.56
N GLU A 221 -21.50 -16.07 25.05
CA GLU A 221 -20.13 -15.69 24.68
C GLU A 221 -19.72 -16.33 23.33
N GLN A 222 -20.16 -17.56 23.08
CA GLN A 222 -20.03 -18.21 21.76
C GLN A 222 -20.88 -17.56 20.66
N THR A 223 -21.95 -16.82 20.95
CA THR A 223 -22.77 -16.20 19.89
C THR A 223 -22.13 -14.93 19.32
N LEU A 224 -21.30 -14.24 20.10
CA LEU A 224 -20.56 -13.05 19.65
C LEU A 224 -19.31 -13.41 18.84
N LEU A 225 -18.70 -14.57 19.10
CA LEU A 225 -17.54 -15.10 18.36
C LEU A 225 -17.91 -15.88 17.08
N LYS A 226 -19.20 -15.93 16.72
CA LYS A 226 -19.74 -16.79 15.63
C LYS A 226 -20.16 -16.05 14.38
N GLN A 227 -20.06 -14.72 14.35
CA GLN A 227 -20.27 -13.98 13.12
C GLN A 227 -19.06 -14.17 12.21
N LEU A 228 -19.31 -14.57 10.96
CA LEU A 228 -18.26 -14.68 9.96
C LEU A 228 -17.59 -13.30 9.83
N PRO A 229 -16.25 -13.22 9.85
CA PRO A 229 -15.56 -11.95 9.63
C PRO A 229 -16.02 -11.27 8.34
N CYS A 230 -16.34 -9.97 8.43
CA CYS A 230 -16.83 -9.21 7.29
C CYS A 230 -15.63 -8.65 6.50
N ILE A 231 -15.26 -9.30 5.41
CA ILE A 231 -14.29 -8.73 4.46
C ILE A 231 -15.07 -7.94 3.41
N PRO A 232 -14.90 -6.62 3.30
CA PRO A 232 -15.65 -5.79 2.35
C PRO A 232 -15.25 -6.09 0.90
N LEU A 233 -16.18 -5.82 -0.03
CA LEU A 233 -15.88 -5.78 -1.46
C LEU A 233 -15.16 -4.46 -1.77
N VAL A 234 -14.13 -4.51 -2.62
CA VAL A 234 -13.39 -3.33 -3.06
C VAL A 234 -13.91 -2.91 -4.43
N GLU A 235 -14.58 -1.76 -4.53
CA GLU A 235 -15.04 -1.15 -5.78
C GLU A 235 -14.17 0.06 -6.17
N ASN A 236 -13.47 0.64 -5.20
CA ASN A 236 -12.52 1.72 -5.39
C ASN A 236 -11.29 1.50 -4.49
N LEU A 237 -10.12 1.21 -5.09
CA LEU A 237 -8.88 0.92 -4.34
C LEU A 237 -8.54 1.98 -3.29
N LEU A 238 -8.79 3.25 -3.62
CA LEU A 238 -8.42 4.36 -2.77
C LEU A 238 -9.38 4.50 -1.57
N LYS A 239 -10.70 4.50 -1.81
CA LYS A 239 -11.70 4.71 -0.76
C LYS A 239 -11.94 3.47 0.09
N ASP A 240 -12.01 2.30 -0.54
CA ASP A 240 -12.39 1.06 0.13
C ASP A 240 -11.20 0.36 0.81
N GLY A 241 -9.99 0.90 0.63
CA GLY A 241 -8.78 0.48 1.35
C GLY A 241 -8.57 1.18 2.71
N THR A 242 -9.37 2.22 3.03
CA THR A 242 -9.15 3.10 4.20
C THR A 242 -9.34 2.43 5.56
N ASP A 243 -10.05 1.30 5.63
CA ASP A 243 -10.24 0.53 6.85
C ASP A 243 -9.22 -0.61 7.03
N GLY A 244 -8.37 -0.83 6.03
CA GLY A 244 -7.37 -1.90 5.98
C GLY A 244 -7.94 -3.32 5.95
N CYS A 245 -9.25 -3.54 5.93
CA CYS A 245 -9.85 -4.87 6.04
C CYS A 245 -9.47 -5.76 4.86
N ALA A 246 -9.74 -5.29 3.64
CA ALA A 246 -9.50 -6.06 2.42
C ALA A 246 -8.01 -6.37 2.20
N LEU A 247 -7.13 -5.42 2.52
CA LEU A 247 -5.68 -5.57 2.39
C LEU A 247 -5.09 -6.49 3.48
N ALA A 248 -5.52 -6.34 4.73
CA ALA A 248 -5.05 -7.23 5.81
C ALA A 248 -5.50 -8.67 5.58
N ALA A 249 -6.73 -8.88 5.10
CA ALA A 249 -7.23 -10.21 4.73
C ALA A 249 -6.44 -10.82 3.56
N LEU A 250 -6.10 -10.01 2.55
CA LEU A 250 -5.24 -10.42 1.44
C LEU A 250 -3.85 -10.84 1.92
N ILE A 251 -3.24 -10.06 2.82
CA ILE A 251 -1.95 -10.40 3.43
C ILE A 251 -2.06 -11.70 4.22
N HIS A 252 -3.11 -11.88 5.03
CA HIS A 252 -3.36 -13.13 5.75
C HIS A 252 -3.45 -14.33 4.80
N PHE A 253 -4.14 -14.19 3.67
CA PHE A 253 -4.25 -15.27 2.69
C PHE A 253 -2.89 -15.75 2.18
N TYR A 254 -2.00 -14.81 1.82
CA TYR A 254 -0.68 -15.16 1.29
C TYR A 254 0.34 -15.48 2.39
N CYS A 255 0.18 -14.93 3.59
CA CYS A 255 1.14 -14.99 4.70
C CYS A 255 0.44 -15.29 6.04
N PRO A 256 -0.29 -16.42 6.16
CA PRO A 256 -1.14 -16.68 7.33
C PRO A 256 -0.36 -16.88 8.64
N GLY A 257 0.92 -17.22 8.55
CA GLY A 257 1.82 -17.35 9.69
C GLY A 257 2.42 -16.01 10.18
N VAL A 258 2.31 -14.94 9.40
CA VAL A 258 2.81 -13.60 9.74
C VAL A 258 1.67 -12.72 10.21
N VAL A 259 0.59 -12.66 9.43
CA VAL A 259 -0.63 -11.94 9.79
C VAL A 259 -1.72 -12.97 10.02
N ARG A 260 -2.10 -13.20 11.27
CA ARG A 260 -3.17 -14.14 11.62
C ARG A 260 -4.53 -13.46 11.50
N LEU A 261 -5.54 -14.22 11.08
CA LEU A 261 -6.90 -13.70 10.93
C LEU A 261 -7.49 -13.15 12.24
N GLU A 262 -7.13 -13.76 13.37
CA GLU A 262 -7.56 -13.33 14.71
C GLU A 262 -6.96 -11.99 15.16
N ASP A 263 -5.87 -11.57 14.51
CA ASP A 263 -5.21 -10.30 14.76
C ASP A 263 -5.71 -9.20 13.80
N ILE A 264 -6.74 -9.46 12.97
CA ILE A 264 -7.34 -8.47 12.05
C ILE A 264 -8.72 -8.06 12.57
N CYS A 265 -8.99 -6.76 12.59
CA CYS A 265 -10.33 -6.24 12.86
C CYS A 265 -11.21 -6.36 11.62
N LEU A 266 -12.12 -7.34 11.59
CA LEU A 266 -13.07 -7.58 10.50
C LEU A 266 -14.51 -7.55 11.02
N LYS A 267 -15.07 -6.34 11.19
CA LYS A 267 -16.40 -6.10 11.75
C LYS A 267 -17.35 -5.57 10.68
N GLU A 268 -18.65 -5.79 10.85
CA GLU A 268 -19.68 -5.17 9.99
C GLU A 268 -19.62 -3.62 10.02
N THR A 269 -19.24 -3.06 11.17
CA THR A 269 -19.02 -1.62 11.33
C THR A 269 -17.65 -1.39 11.95
N MET A 270 -16.77 -0.77 11.18
CA MET A 270 -15.42 -0.42 11.60
C MET A 270 -15.42 0.92 12.34
N SER A 271 -14.81 0.96 13.52
CA SER A 271 -14.48 2.22 14.19
C SER A 271 -13.15 2.77 13.67
N LEU A 272 -12.89 4.07 13.88
CA LEU A 272 -11.60 4.67 13.54
C LEU A 272 -10.41 3.92 14.15
N ALA A 273 -10.54 3.47 15.41
CA ALA A 273 -9.49 2.70 16.07
C ALA A 273 -9.26 1.34 15.42
N ASP A 274 -10.33 0.68 14.94
CA ASP A 274 -10.22 -0.59 14.24
C ASP A 274 -9.53 -0.43 12.87
N SER A 275 -9.88 0.63 12.13
CA SER A 275 -9.25 0.98 10.86
C SER A 275 -7.76 1.27 11.04
N LEU A 276 -7.41 2.14 11.99
CA LEU A 276 -6.01 2.48 12.28
C LEU A 276 -5.18 1.27 12.71
N TYR A 277 -5.79 0.36 13.47
CA TYR A 277 -5.15 -0.89 13.85
C TYR A 277 -4.79 -1.74 12.63
N ASN A 278 -5.76 -1.99 11.73
CA ASN A 278 -5.50 -2.74 10.49
C ASN A 278 -4.47 -2.04 9.59
N LEU A 279 -4.56 -0.71 9.43
CA LEU A 279 -3.62 0.06 8.63
C LEU A 279 -2.20 -0.01 9.19
N GLN A 280 -2.04 0.05 10.52
CA GLN A 280 -0.74 -0.11 11.16
C GLN A 280 -0.19 -1.52 10.96
N LEU A 281 -1.02 -2.56 11.06
CA LEU A 281 -0.64 -3.93 10.76
C LEU A 281 -0.11 -4.09 9.33
N ILE A 282 -0.74 -3.42 8.36
CA ILE A 282 -0.30 -3.38 6.96
C ILE A 282 1.04 -2.63 6.81
N GLN A 283 1.22 -1.49 7.49
CA GLN A 283 2.48 -0.75 7.47
C GLN A 283 3.63 -1.56 8.06
N GLU A 284 3.43 -2.19 9.22
CA GLU A 284 4.42 -3.06 9.86
C GLU A 284 4.78 -4.24 8.95
N PHE A 285 3.78 -4.87 8.32
CA PHE A 285 4.03 -5.92 7.35
C PHE A 285 4.86 -5.43 6.14
N CYS A 286 4.52 -4.27 5.57
CA CYS A 286 5.28 -3.70 4.47
C CYS A 286 6.73 -3.37 4.87
N GLN A 287 6.93 -2.87 6.09
CA GLN A 287 8.22 -2.53 6.65
C GLN A 287 9.10 -3.78 6.84
N GLU A 288 8.55 -4.84 7.43
CA GLU A 288 9.31 -6.05 7.77
C GLU A 288 9.50 -7.02 6.60
N TYR A 289 8.50 -7.16 5.71
CA TYR A 289 8.47 -8.24 4.72
C TYR A 289 8.48 -7.78 3.25
N LEU A 290 8.21 -6.49 2.98
CA LEU A 290 8.13 -5.97 1.60
C LEU A 290 9.15 -4.86 1.31
N ASN A 291 10.34 -4.92 1.92
CA ASN A 291 11.43 -3.96 1.70
C ASN A 291 11.01 -2.49 1.91
N GLN A 292 10.17 -2.25 2.93
CA GLN A 292 9.67 -0.92 3.31
C GLN A 292 9.02 -0.17 2.13
N CYS A 293 8.23 -0.89 1.32
CA CYS A 293 7.61 -0.32 0.12
C CYS A 293 6.43 0.63 0.41
N CYS A 294 5.96 0.71 1.64
CA CYS A 294 4.89 1.62 2.04
C CYS A 294 5.49 2.96 2.47
N HIS A 295 5.27 4.00 1.68
CA HIS A 295 5.76 5.36 1.94
C HIS A 295 4.67 6.30 2.47
N PHE A 296 3.55 5.73 2.90
CA PHE A 296 2.40 6.44 3.43
C PHE A 296 2.42 6.47 4.95
N THR A 297 2.01 7.59 5.53
CA THR A 297 1.62 7.68 6.94
C THR A 297 0.24 7.04 7.17
N LEU A 298 -0.17 6.86 8.43
CA LEU A 298 -1.52 6.37 8.73
C LEU A 298 -2.59 7.34 8.24
N GLU A 299 -2.37 8.65 8.39
CA GLU A 299 -3.24 9.70 7.84
C GLU A 299 -3.39 9.59 6.32
N ASP A 300 -2.31 9.33 5.59
CA ASP A 300 -2.33 9.17 4.13
C ASP A 300 -3.25 8.02 3.72
N MET A 301 -3.11 6.87 4.37
CA MET A 301 -3.91 5.68 4.10
C MET A 301 -5.37 5.85 4.54
N LEU A 302 -5.60 6.52 5.67
CA LEU A 302 -6.93 6.74 6.23
C LEU A 302 -7.75 7.74 5.41
N TYR A 303 -7.12 8.85 5.00
CA TYR A 303 -7.81 9.91 4.27
C TYR A 303 -7.84 9.69 2.77
N ALA A 304 -6.88 8.91 2.24
CA ALA A 304 -6.86 8.40 0.88
C ALA A 304 -7.24 9.49 -0.15
N ALA A 305 -6.59 10.64 -0.04
CA ALA A 305 -6.87 11.75 -0.92
C ALA A 305 -6.49 11.41 -2.37
N SER A 306 -7.26 11.91 -3.33
CA SER A 306 -6.98 11.64 -4.76
C SER A 306 -5.59 12.11 -5.20
N SER A 307 -4.99 13.08 -4.52
CA SER A 307 -3.64 13.57 -4.79
C SER A 307 -2.59 12.45 -4.67
N ILE A 308 -2.75 11.51 -3.74
CA ILE A 308 -1.79 10.42 -3.50
C ILE A 308 -2.12 9.14 -4.29
N LYS A 309 -3.14 9.13 -5.15
CA LYS A 309 -3.59 7.92 -5.87
C LYS A 309 -2.47 7.23 -6.68
N VAL A 310 -1.57 8.02 -7.27
CA VAL A 310 -0.44 7.49 -8.08
C VAL A 310 0.76 7.08 -7.21
N SER A 311 0.84 7.60 -5.98
CA SER A 311 1.98 7.48 -5.08
C SER A 311 2.17 6.09 -4.49
#